data_AF-A2DNV7-F1
#
_entry.id   AF-A2DNV7-F1
#
_cell.length_a   1.000
_cell.length_b   1.000
_cell.length_c   1.000
_cell.angle_alpha   90.00
_cell.angle_beta   90.00
_cell.angle_gamma   90.00
#
_symmetry.space_group_name_H-M   'P 1'
#
loop_
_entity.id
_entity.type
_entity.pdbx_description
1 polymer ?
#
loop_
_entity_poly.entity_id
_entity_poly.type
_entity_poly.pdbx_seq_one_letter_code
_entity_poly.pdbx_strand_id
1 'polypeptide(L)'
;MYIDCDDDSLWSALQFFEFCTSNDFLRKDALYTVKIWDFSEVVDRFLSCEFEAKIHLIVIISNIIQYRGYDMAKVAIKCDILNVISSFIPDHIRYALNVLDALIEKYAEHDQGKTIYDLISKTSIIKELEDATEENDNDEEFEMIINFVIRFNNFANKWVE
;
A
#
# COMPACT_ATOMS: atom_id res chain seq x y z
N MET A 1 -6.68 19.44 -14.27
CA MET A 1 -6.39 20.47 -13.24
C MET A 1 -5.00 20.14 -12.72
N TYR A 2 -4.03 21.02 -13.00
CA TYR A 2 -2.64 20.82 -12.57
C TYR A 2 -2.57 21.19 -11.09
N ILE A 3 -2.17 20.25 -10.23
CA ILE A 3 -1.97 20.50 -8.80
C ILE A 3 -0.48 20.34 -8.57
N ASP A 4 0.15 21.42 -8.13
CA ASP A 4 1.57 21.49 -7.80
C ASP A 4 1.79 20.68 -6.50
N CYS A 5 2.69 19.70 -6.50
CA CYS A 5 2.98 18.92 -5.28
C CYS A 5 3.82 19.72 -4.27
N ASP A 6 4.33 20.90 -4.65
CA ASP A 6 5.07 21.86 -3.81
C ASP A 6 4.15 22.83 -3.02
N ASP A 7 2.84 22.58 -3.02
CA ASP A 7 1.88 23.41 -2.30
C ASP A 7 1.77 22.94 -0.83
N ASP A 8 2.26 23.75 0.11
CA ASP A 8 2.10 23.56 1.55
C ASP A 8 0.64 23.24 1.95
N SER A 9 -0.33 23.74 1.18
CA SER A 9 -1.74 23.44 1.40
C SER A 9 -2.12 22.01 1.02
N LEU A 10 -1.53 21.45 -0.03
CA LEU A 10 -1.72 20.04 -0.41
C LEU A 10 -1.16 19.12 0.65
N TRP A 11 0.06 19.41 1.12
CA TRP A 11 0.69 18.68 2.22
C TRP A 11 -0.19 18.67 3.48
N SER A 12 -0.64 19.85 3.90
CA SER A 12 -1.53 20.00 5.06
C SER A 12 -2.86 19.26 4.87
N ALA A 13 -3.41 19.26 3.65
CA ALA A 13 -4.64 18.54 3.33
C ALA A 13 -4.45 17.03 3.38
N LEU A 14 -3.32 16.50 2.89
CA LEU A 14 -3.00 15.08 2.95
C LEU A 14 -2.81 14.62 4.39
N GLN A 15 -2.08 15.37 5.21
CA GLN A 15 -1.92 15.08 6.64
C GLN A 15 -3.27 15.05 7.37
N PHE A 16 -4.10 16.08 7.13
CA PHE A 16 -5.42 16.14 7.74
C PHE A 16 -6.29 14.96 7.30
N PHE A 17 -6.26 14.61 6.01
CA PHE A 17 -7.05 13.51 5.49
C PHE A 17 -6.55 12.16 6.02
N GLU A 18 -5.24 11.93 6.07
CA GLU A 18 -4.67 10.75 6.71
C GLU A 18 -5.19 10.62 8.14
N PHE A 19 -5.06 11.68 8.95
CA PHE A 19 -5.57 11.70 10.32
C PHE A 19 -7.06 11.32 10.38
N CYS A 20 -7.88 11.86 9.47
CA CYS A 20 -9.30 11.52 9.40
C CYS A 20 -9.51 10.04 9.05
N THR A 21 -8.72 9.46 8.15
CA THR A 21 -8.85 8.04 7.75
C THR A 21 -8.30 7.06 8.78
N SER A 22 -7.39 7.50 9.64
CA SER A 22 -6.75 6.70 10.68
C SER A 22 -7.45 6.81 12.05
N ASN A 23 -8.22 7.88 12.30
CA ASN A 23 -8.90 8.13 13.56
C ASN A 23 -10.38 7.70 13.54
N ASP A 24 -10.79 6.90 14.53
CA ASP A 24 -12.12 6.29 14.61
C ASP A 24 -13.31 7.24 14.48
N PHE A 25 -13.18 8.52 14.89
CA PHE A 25 -14.30 9.45 14.88
C PHE A 25 -14.73 9.88 13.47
N LEU A 26 -13.76 10.18 12.59
CA LEU A 26 -14.04 10.64 11.22
C LEU A 26 -13.79 9.55 10.16
N ARG A 27 -13.17 8.44 10.54
CA ARG A 27 -12.73 7.38 9.63
C ARG A 27 -13.79 6.92 8.64
N LYS A 28 -14.99 6.62 9.15
CA LYS A 28 -16.08 6.11 8.31
C LYS A 28 -16.51 7.15 7.26
N ASP A 29 -16.68 8.39 7.68
CA ASP A 29 -17.14 9.46 6.80
C ASP A 29 -16.06 9.82 5.78
N ALA A 30 -14.81 9.94 6.22
CA ALA A 30 -13.66 10.22 5.36
C ALA A 30 -13.44 9.11 4.30
N LEU A 31 -13.54 7.83 4.68
CA LEU A 31 -13.35 6.73 3.73
C LEU A 31 -14.57 6.53 2.82
N TYR A 32 -15.77 6.90 3.27
CA TYR A 32 -16.98 6.81 2.47
C TYR A 32 -17.08 7.88 1.37
N THR A 33 -16.44 9.04 1.56
CA THR A 33 -16.46 10.12 0.56
C THR A 33 -15.59 9.85 -0.65
N VAL A 34 -14.54 9.02 -0.50
CA VAL A 34 -13.64 8.68 -1.62
C VAL A 34 -14.34 7.76 -2.61
N LYS A 35 -14.56 8.24 -3.83
CA LYS A 35 -15.09 7.42 -4.93
C LYS A 35 -13.94 6.76 -5.69
N ILE A 36 -14.28 5.75 -6.50
CA ILE A 36 -13.29 5.01 -7.33
C ILE A 36 -12.47 5.93 -8.23
N TRP A 37 -13.11 6.95 -8.82
CA TRP A 37 -12.45 7.90 -9.72
C TRP A 37 -11.47 8.81 -8.98
N ASP A 38 -11.86 9.27 -7.79
CA ASP A 38 -11.00 10.05 -6.92
C ASP A 38 -9.78 9.21 -6.49
N PHE A 39 -9.99 7.92 -6.22
CA PHE A 39 -8.94 6.99 -5.84
C PHE A 39 -7.93 6.74 -6.95
N SER A 40 -8.36 6.52 -8.20
CA SER A 40 -7.44 6.39 -9.33
C SER A 40 -6.59 7.64 -9.53
N GLU A 41 -7.17 8.83 -9.40
CA GLU A 41 -6.40 10.07 -9.48
C GLU A 41 -5.37 10.19 -8.35
N VAL A 42 -5.71 9.75 -7.14
CA VAL A 42 -4.80 9.76 -5.99
C VAL A 42 -3.60 8.83 -6.21
N VAL A 43 -3.83 7.61 -6.73
CA VAL A 43 -2.74 6.67 -7.01
C VAL A 43 -1.87 7.15 -8.18
N ASP A 44 -2.46 7.70 -9.25
CA ASP A 44 -1.68 8.20 -10.39
C ASP A 44 -0.79 9.40 -9.99
N ARG A 45 -1.31 10.32 -9.14
CA ARG A 45 -0.55 11.47 -8.64
C ARG A 45 0.56 11.08 -7.67
N PHE A 46 0.42 9.93 -7.02
CA PHE A 46 1.44 9.39 -6.14
C PHE A 46 2.80 9.35 -6.82
N LEU A 47 2.85 8.92 -8.09
CA LEU A 47 4.09 8.77 -8.84
C LEU A 47 4.84 10.10 -9.01
N SER A 48 4.12 11.22 -9.07
CA SER A 48 4.67 12.56 -9.33
C SER A 48 5.00 13.39 -8.10
N CYS A 49 4.55 13.02 -6.90
CA CYS A 49 4.78 13.85 -5.72
C CYS A 49 6.12 13.59 -5.01
N GLU A 50 6.54 14.56 -4.18
CA GLU A 50 7.68 14.44 -3.28
C GLU A 50 7.50 13.27 -2.28
N PHE A 51 8.63 12.77 -1.76
CA PHE A 51 8.65 11.55 -0.97
C PHE A 51 7.86 11.67 0.33
N GLU A 52 7.93 12.84 0.97
CA GLU A 52 7.15 13.17 2.14
C GLU A 52 5.65 13.00 1.84
N ALA A 53 5.15 13.60 0.75
CA ALA A 53 3.74 13.49 0.35
C ALA A 53 3.32 12.06 0.05
N LYS A 54 4.23 11.26 -0.52
CA LYS A 54 4.03 9.83 -0.78
C LYS A 54 3.78 9.04 0.52
N ILE A 55 4.40 9.40 1.64
CA ILE A 55 4.17 8.72 2.94
C ILE A 55 2.71 8.84 3.37
N HIS A 56 2.13 10.03 3.32
CA HIS A 56 0.72 10.22 3.70
C HIS A 56 -0.22 9.49 2.74
N LEU A 57 0.06 9.61 1.44
CA LEU A 57 -0.74 8.96 0.41
C LEU A 57 -0.76 7.44 0.55
N ILE A 58 0.35 6.80 0.91
CA ILE A 58 0.41 5.33 0.98
C ILE A 58 -0.39 4.81 2.18
N VAL A 59 -0.42 5.56 3.28
CA VAL A 59 -1.29 5.28 4.44
C VAL A 59 -2.77 5.47 4.07
N ILE A 60 -3.12 6.58 3.42
CA ILE A 60 -4.48 6.85 2.94
C ILE A 60 -4.96 5.72 2.00
N ILE A 61 -4.14 5.32 1.04
CA ILE A 61 -4.43 4.25 0.09
C ILE A 61 -4.69 2.93 0.84
N SER A 62 -3.83 2.58 1.80
CA SER A 62 -4.01 1.40 2.65
C SER A 62 -5.36 1.42 3.37
N ASN A 63 -5.69 2.54 4.03
CA ASN A 63 -6.94 2.71 4.77
C ASN A 63 -8.17 2.59 3.86
N ILE A 64 -8.11 3.13 2.64
CA ILE A 64 -9.18 3.02 1.65
C ILE A 64 -9.37 1.58 1.19
N ILE A 65 -8.28 0.86 0.88
CA ILE A 65 -8.34 -0.56 0.49
C ILE A 65 -8.95 -1.39 1.61
N GLN A 66 -8.49 -1.22 2.84
CA GLN A 66 -9.00 -1.96 3.99
C GLN A 66 -10.50 -1.74 4.22
N TYR A 67 -10.98 -0.51 4.05
CA TYR A 67 -12.38 -0.16 4.31
C TYR A 67 -13.32 -0.47 3.15
N ARG A 68 -12.91 -0.17 1.91
CA ARG A 68 -13.74 -0.33 0.69
C ARG A 68 -13.58 -1.70 0.06
N GLY A 69 -12.54 -2.45 0.43
CA GLY A 69 -12.33 -3.83 0.03
C GLY A 69 -11.80 -4.00 -1.39
N TYR A 70 -12.16 -5.13 -1.98
CA TYR A 70 -11.54 -5.68 -3.18
C TYR A 70 -11.61 -4.77 -4.42
N ASP A 71 -12.70 -4.03 -4.62
CA ASP A 71 -12.80 -3.13 -5.78
C ASP A 71 -11.73 -2.03 -5.76
N MET A 72 -11.42 -1.47 -4.59
CA MET A 72 -10.34 -0.49 -4.46
C MET A 72 -8.97 -1.14 -4.59
N ALA A 73 -8.79 -2.36 -4.04
CA ALA A 73 -7.56 -3.12 -4.23
C ALA A 73 -7.26 -3.35 -5.73
N LYS A 74 -8.28 -3.72 -6.52
CA LYS A 74 -8.14 -3.88 -7.98
C LYS A 74 -7.76 -2.60 -8.68
N VAL A 75 -8.37 -1.47 -8.29
CA VAL A 75 -8.03 -0.17 -8.89
C VAL A 75 -6.59 0.19 -8.55
N ALA A 76 -6.14 -0.03 -7.30
CA ALA A 76 -4.76 0.24 -6.90
C ALA A 76 -3.76 -0.55 -7.74
N ILE A 77 -4.01 -1.85 -7.95
CA ILE A 77 -3.19 -2.70 -8.83
C ILE A 77 -3.17 -2.18 -10.27
N LYS A 78 -4.32 -1.75 -10.81
CA LYS A 78 -4.40 -1.18 -12.16
C LYS A 78 -3.66 0.14 -12.31
N CYS A 79 -3.59 0.92 -11.24
CA CYS A 79 -2.84 2.17 -11.13
C CYS A 79 -1.39 1.95 -10.66
N ASP A 80 -0.87 0.73 -10.78
CA ASP A 80 0.55 0.43 -10.58
C ASP A 80 1.08 0.67 -9.14
N ILE A 81 0.21 0.46 -8.14
CA ILE A 81 0.58 0.58 -6.72
C ILE A 81 1.76 -0.33 -6.32
N LEU A 82 2.01 -1.42 -7.03
CA LEU A 82 3.14 -2.31 -6.72
C LEU A 82 4.49 -1.63 -6.94
N ASN A 83 4.64 -0.83 -8.01
CA ASN A 83 5.85 -0.05 -8.25
C ASN A 83 6.05 1.02 -7.17
N VAL A 84 4.95 1.61 -6.71
CA VAL A 84 4.95 2.53 -5.57
C VAL A 84 5.46 1.84 -4.31
N ILE A 85 4.89 0.68 -3.95
CA ILE A 85 5.28 -0.09 -2.76
C ILE A 85 6.77 -0.44 -2.79
N SER A 86 7.29 -0.87 -3.94
CA SER A 86 8.71 -1.18 -4.13
C SER A 86 9.61 -0.01 -3.73
N SER A 87 9.26 1.23 -4.10
CA SER A 87 10.05 2.42 -3.73
C SER A 87 10.11 2.73 -2.22
N PHE A 88 9.24 2.12 -1.40
CA PHE A 88 9.21 2.31 0.04
C PHE A 88 10.04 1.29 0.80
N ILE A 89 10.46 0.19 0.16
CA ILE A 89 11.17 -0.91 0.83
C ILE A 89 12.51 -0.46 1.44
N PRO A 90 13.37 0.34 0.75
CA PRO A 90 14.68 0.67 1.29
C PRO A 90 14.65 1.45 2.60
N ASP A 91 13.73 2.42 2.71
CA ASP A 91 13.77 3.41 3.81
C ASP A 91 12.54 3.34 4.73
N HIS A 92 11.43 2.77 4.27
CA HIS A 92 10.11 2.87 4.92
C HIS A 92 9.29 1.58 4.82
N ILE A 93 9.93 0.47 5.12
CA ILE A 93 9.42 -0.89 4.91
C ILE A 93 8.06 -1.14 5.54
N ARG A 94 7.79 -0.56 6.71
CA ARG A 94 6.50 -0.72 7.41
C ARG A 94 5.32 -0.24 6.56
N TYR A 95 5.46 0.85 5.80
CA TYR A 95 4.37 1.31 4.93
C TYR A 95 4.16 0.37 3.74
N ALA A 96 5.25 -0.15 3.16
CA ALA A 96 5.19 -1.14 2.09
C ALA A 96 4.46 -2.40 2.55
N LEU A 97 4.86 -2.96 3.71
CA LEU A 97 4.26 -4.17 4.27
C LEU A 97 2.76 -3.98 4.59
N ASN A 98 2.38 -2.84 5.16
CA ASN A 98 0.97 -2.56 5.50
C ASN A 98 0.06 -2.57 4.25
N VAL A 99 0.51 -1.99 3.14
CA VAL A 99 -0.28 -1.98 1.90
C VAL A 99 -0.29 -3.36 1.26
N LEU A 100 0.83 -4.08 1.26
CA LEU A 100 0.89 -5.44 0.75
C LEU A 100 -0.06 -6.37 1.50
N ASP A 101 -0.05 -6.34 2.82
CA ASP A 101 -0.98 -7.12 3.65
C ASP A 101 -2.44 -6.78 3.32
N ALA A 102 -2.77 -5.49 3.17
CA ALA A 102 -4.12 -5.06 2.78
C ALA A 102 -4.53 -5.58 1.39
N LEU A 103 -3.64 -5.51 0.39
CA LEU A 103 -3.89 -6.03 -0.95
C LEU A 103 -4.10 -7.55 -0.93
N ILE A 104 -3.21 -8.28 -0.26
CA ILE A 104 -3.27 -9.74 -0.15
C ILE A 104 -4.57 -10.17 0.53
N GLU A 105 -4.91 -9.56 1.66
CA GLU A 105 -6.14 -9.85 2.40
C GLU A 105 -7.38 -9.66 1.52
N LYS A 106 -7.52 -8.50 0.86
CA LYS A 106 -8.74 -8.21 0.06
C LYS A 106 -8.87 -9.06 -1.19
N TYR A 107 -7.77 -9.45 -1.81
CA TYR A 107 -7.81 -10.44 -2.90
C TYR A 107 -8.13 -11.85 -2.39
N ALA A 108 -7.58 -12.26 -1.24
CA ALA A 108 -7.85 -13.57 -0.65
C ALA A 108 -9.31 -13.74 -0.22
N GLU A 109 -9.92 -12.72 0.39
CA GLU A 109 -11.33 -12.69 0.77
C GLU A 109 -12.30 -12.90 -0.42
N HIS A 110 -11.83 -12.68 -1.64
CA HIS A 110 -12.63 -12.75 -2.87
C HIS A 110 -12.24 -13.93 -3.78
N ASP A 111 -11.56 -14.95 -3.25
CA ASP A 111 -11.06 -16.10 -4.01
C ASP A 111 -10.10 -15.72 -5.15
N GLN A 112 -9.41 -14.59 -5.00
CA GLN A 112 -8.43 -14.05 -5.96
C GLN A 112 -7.01 -14.09 -5.41
N GLY A 113 -6.75 -14.95 -4.41
CA GLY A 113 -5.44 -15.07 -3.79
C GLY A 113 -4.34 -15.44 -4.77
N LYS A 114 -4.60 -16.39 -5.68
CA LYS A 114 -3.66 -16.75 -6.75
C LYS A 114 -3.31 -15.55 -7.64
N THR A 115 -4.31 -14.74 -7.99
CA THR A 115 -4.13 -13.56 -8.85
C THR A 115 -3.17 -12.54 -8.21
N ILE A 116 -3.34 -12.21 -6.93
CA ILE A 116 -2.47 -11.24 -6.26
C ILE A 116 -1.06 -11.81 -6.04
N TYR A 117 -0.96 -13.11 -5.73
CA TYR A 117 0.32 -13.80 -5.63
C TYR A 117 1.10 -13.69 -6.96
N ASP A 118 0.48 -14.09 -8.07
CA ASP A 118 1.10 -14.04 -9.40
C ASP A 118 1.52 -12.63 -9.81
N LEU A 119 0.79 -11.61 -9.37
CA LEU A 119 1.13 -10.20 -9.65
C LEU A 119 2.34 -9.76 -8.84
N ILE A 120 2.37 -10.03 -7.54
CA ILE A 120 3.50 -9.67 -6.66
C ILE A 120 4.76 -10.46 -7.05
N SER A 121 4.65 -11.75 -7.34
CA SER A 121 5.78 -12.59 -7.74
C SER A 121 6.40 -12.21 -9.09
N LYS A 122 5.71 -11.41 -9.91
CA LYS A 122 6.27 -10.85 -11.16
C LYS A 122 7.03 -9.56 -10.95
N THR A 123 6.99 -8.98 -9.75
CA THR A 123 7.79 -7.79 -9.39
C THR A 123 9.05 -8.20 -8.66
N SER A 124 9.91 -7.23 -8.36
CA SER A 124 11.10 -7.41 -7.52
C SER A 124 10.82 -7.31 -6.02
N ILE A 125 9.57 -7.01 -5.60
CA ILE A 125 9.22 -6.70 -4.20
C ILE A 125 9.70 -7.77 -3.21
N ILE A 126 9.46 -9.05 -3.48
CA ILE A 126 9.86 -10.12 -2.55
C ILE A 126 11.38 -10.19 -2.43
N LYS A 127 12.08 -10.06 -3.56
CA LYS A 127 13.54 -10.02 -3.57
C LYS A 127 14.06 -8.78 -2.84
N GLU A 128 13.47 -7.61 -3.06
CA GLU A 128 13.85 -6.36 -2.37
C GLU A 128 13.65 -6.45 -0.86
N LEU A 129 12.58 -7.14 -0.41
CA LEU A 129 12.37 -7.43 1.00
C LEU A 129 13.44 -8.39 1.55
N GLU A 130 13.78 -9.46 0.81
CA GLU A 130 14.86 -10.38 1.20
C GLU A 130 16.21 -9.67 1.27
N ASP A 131 16.58 -8.91 0.23
CA ASP A 131 17.81 -8.11 0.17
C ASP A 131 17.87 -7.11 1.35
N ALA A 132 16.74 -6.46 1.68
CA ALA A 132 16.66 -5.55 2.82
C ALA A 132 16.94 -6.25 4.16
N THR A 133 16.67 -7.56 4.32
CA THR A 133 17.02 -8.28 5.56
C THR A 133 18.50 -8.56 5.72
N GLU A 134 19.27 -8.63 4.63
CA GLU A 134 20.71 -8.89 4.68
C GLU A 134 21.50 -7.66 5.15
N GLU A 135 20.95 -6.47 4.92
CA GLU A 135 21.57 -5.18 5.23
C GLU A 135 21.00 -4.50 6.49
N ASN A 136 20.02 -5.11 7.16
CA ASN A 136 19.29 -4.47 8.26
C ASN A 136 19.90 -4.78 9.65
N ASP A 137 20.39 -3.74 10.31
CA ASP A 137 20.89 -3.79 11.70
C ASP A 137 19.77 -3.56 12.76
N ASN A 138 18.52 -3.36 12.33
CA ASN A 138 17.34 -3.16 13.18
C ASN A 138 16.54 -4.47 13.33
N ASP A 139 16.63 -5.07 14.52
CA ASP A 139 15.96 -6.33 14.87
C ASP A 139 14.43 -6.30 14.66
N GLU A 140 13.75 -5.18 14.93
CA GLU A 140 12.29 -5.08 14.80
C GLU A 140 11.87 -5.12 13.32
N GLU A 141 12.55 -4.34 12.48
CA GLU A 141 12.27 -4.35 11.03
C GLU A 141 12.64 -5.69 10.41
N PHE A 142 13.78 -6.27 10.79
CA PHE A 142 14.18 -7.61 10.37
C PHE A 142 13.08 -8.64 10.67
N GLU A 143 12.56 -8.67 11.90
CA GLU A 143 11.46 -9.58 12.27
C GLU A 143 10.20 -9.33 11.45
N MET A 144 9.83 -8.07 11.19
CA MET A 144 8.65 -7.74 10.39
C MET A 144 8.76 -8.30 8.97
N ILE A 145 9.93 -8.16 8.34
CA ILE A 145 10.15 -8.61 6.96
C ILE A 145 10.14 -10.13 6.87
N ILE A 146 10.90 -10.81 7.74
CA ILE A 146 10.94 -12.28 7.76
C ILE A 146 9.56 -12.86 7.99
N ASN A 147 8.79 -12.29 8.93
CA ASN A 147 7.41 -12.72 9.19
C ASN A 147 6.53 -12.52 7.95
N PHE A 148 6.64 -11.39 7.24
CA PHE A 148 5.89 -11.17 6.02
C PHE A 148 6.26 -12.18 4.91
N VAL A 149 7.55 -12.36 4.63
CA VAL A 149 8.04 -13.27 3.58
C VAL A 149 7.59 -14.71 3.84
N ILE A 150 7.69 -15.19 5.08
CA ILE A 150 7.19 -16.52 5.47
C ILE A 150 5.68 -16.63 5.25
N ARG A 151 4.89 -15.62 5.66
CA ARG A 151 3.44 -15.60 5.42
C ARG A 151 3.11 -15.62 3.93
N PHE A 152 3.82 -14.85 3.12
CA PHE A 152 3.62 -14.78 1.68
C PHE A 152 3.96 -16.12 0.98
N ASN A 153 5.04 -16.76 1.37
CA ASN A 153 5.41 -18.09 0.86
C ASN A 153 4.39 -19.17 1.27
N ASN A 154 3.90 -19.13 2.51
CA ASN A 154 2.83 -20.04 2.96
C ASN A 154 1.50 -19.75 2.27
N PHE A 155 1.22 -18.49 1.93
CA PHE A 155 0.06 -18.10 1.15
C PHE A 155 0.10 -18.70 -0.26
N ALA A 156 1.27 -18.72 -0.91
CA ALA A 156 1.48 -19.39 -2.20
C ALA A 156 0.99 -20.84 -2.18
N ASN A 157 1.42 -21.61 -1.17
CA ASN A 157 1.07 -23.03 -1.04
C ASN A 157 -0.44 -23.28 -0.94
N LYS A 158 -1.22 -22.32 -0.40
CA LYS A 158 -2.67 -22.45 -0.28
C LYS A 158 -3.45 -22.20 -1.58
N TRP A 159 -2.86 -21.50 -2.54
CA TRP A 159 -3.54 -21.06 -3.77
C TRP A 159 -2.94 -21.65 -5.05
N VAL A 160 -1.83 -22.37 -4.93
CA VAL A 160 -1.14 -23.07 -6.03
C VAL A 160 -1.54 -24.55 -6.12
N GLU A 161 -2.09 -25.13 -5.04
CA GLU A 161 -2.79 -26.44 -5.05
C GLU A 161 -4.20 -26.36 -5.67
#